data_AF-A0A1I7UKS3-F1
#
_entry.id   AF-A0A1I7UKS3-F1
#
_cell.length_a   1.000
_cell.length_b   1.000
_cell.length_c   1.000
_cell.angle_alpha   90.00
_cell.angle_beta   90.00
_cell.angle_gamma   90.00
#
_symmetry.space_group_name_H-M   'P 1'
#
loop_
_entity.id
_entity.type
_entity.pdbx_description
1 polymer ?
#
loop_
_entity_poly.entity_id
_entity_poly.type
_entity_poly.pdbx_seq_one_letter_code
_entity_poly.pdbx_strand_id
1 'polypeptide(L)'
;MNDYKKYAFNGEWFFENAREHMERNDFPWIPIGMIGDVFRWEITLIRDPFNERELIVFISTPNEKPKVKCRLHSEFLRNDGSCESETKDILFMEPRGGGVGIFLNLDEMDDEKNGYLKDGGIEIHYGFQIEGILGKNDIWTFNIYDPLFDCEEKQNMITFYFAYDDLIAPEFFYSHKQLLTFHSTYFKSDSNGNLMIELNYVVGFEEFLQISNGVRFQETCKYFYLDVLKFARKYKLFNVVSLVDEAMKLMDFELTFSDAIYYGLNHRLASSLRAIKTSKKLAEGMKQTNLETVSGESLKKCVKRFFEMMDEEFFV
;
A
#
# COMPACT_ATOMS: atom_id res chain seq x y z
N MET A 1 -1.71 15.74 22.97
CA MET A 1 -1.96 14.44 22.32
C MET A 1 -0.63 14.03 21.74
N ASN A 2 -0.11 12.85 22.04
CA ASN A 2 1.24 12.44 21.65
C ASN A 2 1.26 12.18 20.14
N ASP A 3 1.80 13.11 19.35
CA ASP A 3 1.69 13.07 17.88
C ASP A 3 2.37 11.84 17.28
N TYR A 4 3.41 11.29 17.93
CA TYR A 4 4.07 10.05 17.49
C TYR A 4 3.15 8.82 17.50
N LYS A 5 2.09 8.79 18.33
CA LYS A 5 1.16 7.65 18.40
C LYS A 5 0.26 7.51 17.17
N LYS A 6 0.22 8.53 16.30
CA LYS A 6 -0.49 8.48 15.03
C LYS A 6 0.20 7.62 13.97
N TYR A 7 1.46 7.28 14.16
CA TYR A 7 2.27 6.55 13.18
C TYR A 7 2.12 5.04 13.37
N ALA A 8 2.14 4.27 12.28
CA ALA A 8 2.07 2.81 12.36
C ALA A 8 3.20 2.20 13.22
N PHE A 9 4.40 2.79 13.14
CA PHE A 9 5.53 2.41 13.98
C PHE A 9 5.89 3.58 14.85
N ASN A 10 5.81 3.37 16.15
CA ASN A 10 6.09 4.40 17.11
C ASN A 10 6.58 3.77 18.40
N GLY A 11 7.33 4.54 19.17
CA GLY A 11 7.91 4.02 20.40
C GLY A 11 8.73 5.05 21.16
N GLU A 12 9.19 4.59 22.31
CA GLU A 12 9.98 5.34 23.26
C GLU A 12 11.28 4.55 23.46
N TRP A 13 12.41 5.23 23.45
CA TRP A 13 13.71 4.58 23.67
C TRP A 13 14.61 5.42 24.56
N PHE A 14 15.36 4.73 25.41
CA PHE A 14 16.34 5.33 26.31
C PHE A 14 17.75 4.86 25.96
N PHE A 15 18.61 5.78 25.57
CA PHE A 15 20.03 5.54 25.31
C PHE A 15 20.83 5.80 26.58
N GLU A 16 21.22 4.73 27.27
CA GLU A 16 22.10 4.78 28.45
C GLU A 16 23.51 5.30 28.08
N ASN A 17 24.23 5.87 29.04
CA ASN A 17 25.63 6.32 28.88
C ASN A 17 25.83 7.25 27.67
N ALA A 18 24.94 8.23 27.53
CA ALA A 18 24.87 9.05 26.34
C ALA A 18 26.14 9.88 26.14
N ARG A 19 26.75 10.40 27.22
CA ARG A 19 28.01 11.15 27.14
C ARG A 19 29.14 10.30 26.58
N GLU A 20 29.29 9.07 27.06
CA GLU A 20 30.30 8.13 26.59
C GLU A 20 30.09 7.79 25.11
N HIS A 21 28.84 7.55 24.70
CA HIS A 21 28.52 7.24 23.30
C HIS A 21 28.75 8.43 22.36
N MET A 22 28.49 9.65 22.82
CA MET A 22 28.78 10.87 22.04
C MET A 22 30.27 11.10 21.86
N GLU A 23 31.08 10.89 22.90
CA GLU A 23 32.54 11.04 22.82
C GLU A 23 33.16 10.07 21.82
N ARG A 24 32.60 8.86 21.72
CA ARG A 24 33.06 7.80 20.82
C ARG A 24 32.33 7.78 19.47
N ASN A 25 31.22 8.51 19.36
CA ASN A 25 30.29 8.47 18.24
C ASN A 25 29.83 7.03 17.91
N ASP A 26 29.42 6.27 18.93
CA ASP A 26 29.14 4.83 18.85
C ASP A 26 27.81 4.41 19.50
N PHE A 27 26.79 5.28 19.44
CA PHE A 27 25.45 4.92 19.90
C PHE A 27 24.98 3.59 19.28
N PRO A 28 24.29 2.75 20.07
CA PRO A 28 23.83 1.46 19.58
C PRO A 28 22.73 1.62 18.53
N TRP A 29 22.67 0.68 17.60
CA TRP A 29 21.57 0.53 16.67
C TRP A 29 20.48 -0.34 17.29
N ILE A 30 19.27 0.19 17.34
CA ILE A 30 18.14 -0.44 18.00
C ILE A 30 17.17 -0.94 16.94
N PRO A 31 16.87 -2.25 16.88
CA PRO A 31 15.95 -2.78 15.88
C PRO A 31 14.52 -2.34 16.18
N ILE A 32 13.86 -1.73 15.18
CA ILE A 32 12.43 -1.36 15.23
C ILE A 32 11.55 -2.30 14.42
N GLY A 33 12.14 -3.25 13.68
CA GLY A 33 11.45 -4.40 13.10
C GLY A 33 11.25 -4.33 11.59
N MET A 34 10.11 -4.85 11.12
CA MET A 34 9.72 -4.87 9.71
C MET A 34 8.66 -3.78 9.48
N ILE A 35 8.88 -2.95 8.45
CA ILE A 35 8.00 -1.82 8.11
C ILE A 35 7.87 -1.78 6.60
N GLY A 36 6.63 -1.77 6.10
CA GLY A 36 6.28 -1.76 4.69
C GLY A 36 6.83 -2.98 3.94
N ASP A 37 6.73 -4.17 4.56
CA ASP A 37 7.34 -5.42 4.08
C ASP A 37 8.86 -5.35 3.88
N VAL A 38 9.52 -4.40 4.56
CA VAL A 38 10.97 -4.32 4.54
C VAL A 38 11.57 -4.56 5.91
N PHE A 39 12.37 -5.61 6.01
CA PHE A 39 12.99 -6.05 7.26
C PHE A 39 14.08 -5.10 7.76
N ARG A 40 14.43 -5.28 9.04
CA ARG A 40 15.61 -4.70 9.71
C ARG A 40 15.64 -3.19 9.64
N TRP A 41 14.54 -2.55 9.97
CA TRP A 41 14.58 -1.14 10.33
C TRP A 41 15.23 -1.00 11.70
N GLU A 42 16.06 0.03 11.84
CA GLU A 42 16.82 0.32 13.04
C GLU A 42 16.80 1.83 13.31
N ILE A 43 16.87 2.22 14.57
CA ILE A 43 16.98 3.60 15.04
C ILE A 43 18.26 3.78 15.85
N THR A 44 18.90 4.93 15.73
CA THR A 44 20.06 5.30 16.54
C THR A 44 20.18 6.83 16.65
N LEU A 45 21.17 7.30 17.40
CA LEU A 45 21.59 8.69 17.42
C LEU A 45 22.95 8.81 16.72
N ILE A 46 23.09 9.73 15.77
CA ILE A 46 24.39 10.00 15.14
C ILE A 46 24.71 11.48 15.21
N ARG A 47 25.99 11.85 15.16
CA ARG A 47 26.38 13.25 14.94
C ARG A 47 26.02 13.68 13.52
N ASP A 48 25.53 14.90 13.37
CA ASP A 48 25.27 15.46 12.04
C ASP A 48 26.61 15.57 11.26
N PRO A 49 26.73 14.93 10.08
CA PRO A 49 27.93 15.02 9.25
C PRO A 49 28.25 16.46 8.78
N PHE A 50 27.29 17.38 8.83
CA PHE A 50 27.47 18.78 8.45
C PHE A 50 27.67 19.72 9.65
N ASN A 51 27.29 19.28 10.86
CA ASN A 51 27.44 20.02 12.09
C ASN A 51 27.75 19.07 13.27
N GLU A 52 29.03 18.88 13.57
CA GLU A 52 29.48 17.96 14.63
C GLU A 52 28.97 18.31 16.05
N ARG A 53 28.35 19.48 16.22
CA ARG A 53 27.71 19.92 17.47
C ARG A 53 26.24 19.55 17.58
N GLU A 54 25.69 18.82 16.61
CA GLU A 54 24.31 18.37 16.62
C GLU A 54 24.23 16.86 16.63
N LEU A 55 23.33 16.35 17.46
CA LEU A 55 22.92 14.95 17.53
C LEU A 55 21.60 14.80 16.81
N ILE A 56 21.47 13.79 15.95
CA ILE A 56 20.25 13.54 15.18
C ILE A 56 19.67 12.16 15.48
N VAL A 57 18.35 12.10 15.59
CA VAL A 57 17.62 10.84 15.52
C VAL A 57 17.69 10.32 14.09
N PHE A 58 18.20 9.11 13.91
CA PHE A 58 18.40 8.52 12.60
C PHE A 58 17.72 7.16 12.50
N ILE A 59 16.78 7.03 11.57
CA ILE A 59 16.11 5.77 11.25
C ILE A 59 16.62 5.28 9.91
N SER A 60 17.14 4.05 9.88
CA SER A 60 17.64 3.48 8.64
C SER A 60 17.52 1.96 8.65
N THR A 61 18.19 1.35 7.70
CA THR A 61 18.12 -0.07 7.45
C THR A 61 19.25 -0.49 6.52
N PRO A 62 19.90 -1.64 6.79
CA PRO A 62 21.05 -2.07 6.02
C PRO A 62 20.70 -2.73 4.68
N ASN A 63 19.42 -3.02 4.42
CA ASN A 63 19.01 -3.64 3.17
C ASN A 63 19.17 -2.64 2.01
N GLU A 64 19.59 -3.10 0.82
CA GLU A 64 19.47 -2.30 -0.40
C GLU A 64 17.99 -2.14 -0.73
N LYS A 65 17.35 -1.13 -0.13
CA LYS A 65 15.91 -0.97 -0.18
C LYS A 65 15.45 -0.29 -1.46
N PRO A 66 14.19 -0.46 -1.85
CA PRO A 66 13.55 0.52 -2.72
C PRO A 66 13.60 1.92 -2.08
N LYS A 67 13.66 2.95 -2.90
CA LYS A 67 13.43 4.33 -2.44
C LYS A 67 12.05 4.40 -1.81
N VAL A 68 11.91 4.99 -0.62
CA VAL A 68 10.61 5.07 0.09
C VAL A 68 10.18 6.51 0.30
N LYS A 69 8.87 6.74 0.28
CA LYS A 69 8.22 7.96 0.73
C LYS A 69 7.69 7.72 2.13
N CYS A 70 8.11 8.51 3.11
CA CYS A 70 7.77 8.28 4.51
C CYS A 70 7.45 9.58 5.25
N ARG A 71 6.91 9.42 6.46
CA ARG A 71 6.81 10.45 7.48
C ARG A 71 7.69 10.07 8.67
N LEU A 72 8.28 11.07 9.30
CA LEU A 72 9.08 10.89 10.49
C LEU A 72 8.71 11.97 11.50
N HIS A 73 8.49 11.54 12.72
CA HIS A 73 8.38 12.38 13.88
C HIS A 73 9.37 11.88 14.93
N SER A 74 10.01 12.80 15.61
CA SER A 74 10.98 12.49 16.64
C SER A 74 11.00 13.59 17.69
N GLU A 75 11.15 13.19 18.94
CA GLU A 75 11.19 14.08 20.09
C GLU A 75 12.36 13.70 21.00
N PHE A 76 13.06 14.70 21.53
CA PHE A 76 13.95 14.53 22.68
C PHE A 76 13.20 14.95 23.94
N LEU A 77 13.22 14.09 24.96
CA LEU A 77 12.51 14.33 26.20
C LEU A 77 13.43 14.95 27.25
N ARG A 78 12.87 15.91 27.98
CA ARG A 78 13.50 16.50 29.16
C ARG A 78 12.96 15.84 30.43
N ASN A 79 13.73 15.96 31.50
CA ASN A 79 13.45 15.38 32.82
C ASN A 79 12.13 15.85 33.45
N ASP A 80 11.64 17.03 33.06
CA ASP A 80 10.35 17.58 33.52
C ASP A 80 9.15 17.08 32.70
N GLY A 81 9.38 16.24 31.69
CA GLY A 81 8.38 15.71 30.77
C GLY A 81 8.04 16.63 29.59
N SER A 82 8.68 17.80 29.47
CA SER A 82 8.61 18.60 28.26
C SER A 82 9.49 17.99 27.16
N CYS A 83 9.21 18.34 25.91
CA CYS A 83 9.95 17.83 24.76
C CYS A 83 10.17 18.92 23.71
N GLU A 84 11.24 18.74 22.95
CA GLU A 84 11.40 19.38 21.64
C GLU A 84 11.09 18.33 20.58
N SER A 85 10.24 18.69 19.63
CA SER A 85 9.78 17.77 18.59
C SER A 85 9.93 18.38 17.21
N GLU A 86 10.24 17.52 16.25
CA GLU A 86 10.21 17.85 14.83
C GLU A 86 9.33 16.81 14.12
N THR A 87 8.49 17.31 13.22
CA THR A 87 7.69 16.47 12.33
C THR A 87 8.06 16.78 10.89
N LYS A 88 8.50 15.75 10.17
CA LYS A 88 8.75 15.81 8.73
C LYS A 88 7.63 15.05 8.04
N ASP A 89 6.66 15.81 7.56
CA ASP A 89 5.42 15.29 6.97
C ASP A 89 5.66 14.44 5.72
N ILE A 90 6.67 14.76 4.90
CA ILE A 90 7.03 13.98 3.72
C ILE A 90 8.55 13.98 3.53
N LEU A 91 9.13 12.78 3.55
CA LEU A 91 10.53 12.51 3.27
C LEU A 91 10.65 11.46 2.18
N PHE A 92 11.71 11.56 1.37
CA PHE A 92 12.10 10.53 0.43
C PHE A 92 13.44 9.95 0.87
N MET A 93 13.46 8.68 1.26
CA MET A 93 14.68 8.00 1.67
C MET A 93 15.21 7.15 0.53
N GLU A 94 16.47 7.38 0.19
CA GLU A 94 17.19 6.63 -0.85
C GLU A 94 17.55 5.21 -0.38
N PRO A 95 17.78 4.24 -1.29
CA PRO A 95 18.09 2.82 -1.01
C PRO A 95 19.19 2.50 0.02
N ARG A 96 20.03 3.49 0.35
CA ARG A 96 21.13 3.40 1.34
C ARG A 96 21.16 4.60 2.29
N GLY A 97 20.15 5.46 2.20
CA GLY A 97 19.98 6.60 3.09
C GLY A 97 19.12 6.24 4.30
N GLY A 98 19.07 7.14 5.27
CA GLY A 98 18.12 7.07 6.38
C GLY A 98 17.31 8.35 6.51
N GLY A 99 16.29 8.27 7.33
CA GLY A 99 15.46 9.39 7.73
C GLY A 99 16.15 10.13 8.86
N VAL A 100 16.43 11.40 8.64
CA VAL A 100 16.96 12.30 9.67
C VAL A 100 15.77 12.96 10.38
N GLY A 101 15.67 12.75 11.68
CA GLY A 101 14.69 13.38 12.55
C GLY A 101 15.14 14.76 13.04
N ILE A 102 14.77 15.06 14.29
CA ILE A 102 15.11 16.28 15.02
C ILE A 102 16.61 16.31 15.36
N PHE A 103 17.14 17.54 15.37
CA PHE A 103 18.49 17.87 15.78
C PHE A 103 18.47 18.34 17.24
N LEU A 104 19.42 17.88 18.04
CA LEU A 104 19.67 18.37 19.39
C LEU A 104 21.08 18.94 19.46
N ASN A 105 21.19 20.18 19.91
CA ASN A 105 22.48 20.80 20.12
C ASN A 105 23.19 20.14 21.32
N LEU A 106 24.44 19.72 21.12
CA LEU A 106 25.23 19.05 22.15
C LEU A 106 25.53 19.95 23.35
N ASP A 107 25.79 21.25 23.12
CA ASP A 107 26.04 22.21 24.19
C ASP A 107 24.77 22.40 25.05
N GLU A 108 23.58 22.35 24.44
CA GLU A 108 22.31 22.40 25.15
C GLU A 108 22.02 21.12 25.93
N MET A 109 22.31 19.97 25.35
CA MET A 109 22.10 18.69 26.00
C MET A 109 23.05 18.50 27.21
N ASP A 110 24.29 18.95 27.10
CA ASP A 110 25.31 18.83 28.15
C ASP A 110 25.05 19.74 29.37
N ASP A 111 24.29 20.83 29.20
CA ASP A 111 23.85 21.67 30.31
C ASP A 111 22.73 20.98 31.09
N GLU A 112 23.06 20.52 32.30
CA GLU A 112 22.12 19.85 33.22
C GLU A 112 20.84 20.66 33.48
N LYS A 113 20.88 22.00 33.34
CA LYS A 113 19.70 22.85 33.51
C LYS A 113 18.65 22.65 32.43
N ASN A 114 19.06 22.22 31.24
CA ASN A 114 18.14 21.95 30.13
C ASN A 114 17.46 20.59 30.29
N GLY A 115 18.02 19.70 31.11
CA GLY A 115 17.34 18.50 31.58
C GLY A 115 17.20 17.39 30.55
N TYR A 116 17.99 17.36 29.49
CA TYR A 116 17.96 16.27 28.49
C TYR A 116 18.61 14.96 28.99
N LEU A 117 19.54 15.06 29.94
CA LEU A 117 20.21 13.90 30.52
C LEU A 117 19.50 13.44 31.78
N LYS A 118 18.95 12.23 31.71
CA LYS A 118 18.28 11.53 32.81
C LYS A 118 19.16 10.36 33.22
N ASP A 119 19.71 10.37 34.42
CA ASP A 119 20.63 9.32 34.91
C ASP A 119 21.79 9.02 33.93
N GLY A 120 22.27 10.04 33.23
CA GLY A 120 23.35 9.93 32.23
C GLY A 120 22.93 9.40 30.86
N GLY A 121 21.65 9.13 30.63
CA GLY A 121 21.10 8.74 29.33
C GLY A 121 20.18 9.78 28.70
N ILE A 122 19.79 9.54 27.44
CA ILE A 122 18.87 10.38 26.66
C ILE A 122 17.62 9.58 26.33
N GLU A 123 16.45 10.18 26.55
CA GLU A 123 15.15 9.60 26.22
C GLU A 123 14.60 10.23 24.93
N ILE A 124 14.16 9.40 23.99
CA ILE A 124 13.55 9.83 22.73
C ILE A 124 12.18 9.19 22.52
N HIS A 125 11.30 9.93 21.85
CA HIS A 125 10.12 9.37 21.20
C HIS A 125 10.28 9.42 19.70
N TYR A 126 9.68 8.45 19.00
CA TYR A 126 9.65 8.46 17.54
C TYR A 126 8.33 7.93 17.00
N GLY A 127 7.98 8.44 15.81
CA GLY A 127 6.91 7.95 14.97
C GLY A 127 7.42 7.85 13.53
N PHE A 128 7.21 6.72 12.88
CA PHE A 128 7.68 6.45 11.53
C PHE A 128 6.60 5.74 10.71
N GLN A 129 6.38 6.22 9.50
CA GLN A 129 5.36 5.71 8.58
C GLN A 129 5.92 5.66 7.17
N ILE A 130 5.90 4.50 6.52
CA ILE A 130 6.08 4.43 5.07
C ILE A 130 4.72 4.66 4.42
N GLU A 131 4.62 5.61 3.50
CA GLU A 131 3.41 5.87 2.71
C GLU A 131 3.49 5.21 1.33
N GLY A 132 4.69 5.15 0.77
CA GLY A 132 4.88 4.57 -0.55
C GLY A 132 6.28 4.01 -0.74
N ILE A 133 6.38 3.07 -1.66
CA ILE A 133 7.58 2.30 -1.95
C ILE A 133 7.82 2.36 -3.46
N LEU A 134 9.02 2.71 -3.90
CA LEU A 134 9.36 2.72 -5.32
C LEU A 134 9.77 1.31 -5.76
N GLY A 135 8.90 0.65 -6.52
CA GLY A 135 9.19 -0.67 -7.07
C GLY A 135 10.38 -0.67 -8.05
N LYS A 136 10.88 -1.86 -8.39
CA LYS A 136 12.02 -2.05 -9.32
C LYS A 136 11.78 -1.53 -10.74
N ASN A 137 10.52 -1.30 -11.10
CA ASN A 137 10.08 -0.76 -12.39
C ASN A 137 9.88 0.77 -12.35
N ASP A 138 10.43 1.45 -11.33
CA ASP A 138 10.27 2.88 -11.10
C ASP A 138 8.81 3.34 -10.93
N ILE A 139 7.94 2.43 -10.49
CA ILE A 139 6.54 2.72 -10.18
C ILE A 139 6.36 2.78 -8.66
N TRP A 140 5.81 3.88 -8.17
CA TRP A 140 5.40 4.01 -6.77
C TRP A 140 4.19 3.14 -6.47
N THR A 141 4.33 2.30 -5.44
CA THR A 141 3.23 1.56 -4.82
C THR A 141 2.90 2.17 -3.46
N PHE A 142 1.66 1.96 -3.01
CA PHE A 142 1.23 2.33 -1.66
C PHE A 142 1.77 1.30 -0.67
N ASN A 143 2.10 1.75 0.54
CA ASN A 143 2.30 0.81 1.63
C ASN A 143 0.95 0.22 2.07
N ILE A 144 0.75 -1.07 1.83
CA ILE A 144 -0.45 -1.81 2.20
C ILE A 144 -0.23 -2.77 3.36
N TYR A 145 0.98 -2.85 3.91
CA TYR A 145 1.33 -3.84 4.95
C TYR A 145 1.27 -3.27 6.36
N ASP A 146 1.14 -1.96 6.48
CA ASP A 146 1.07 -1.26 7.75
C ASP A 146 -0.22 -0.45 7.86
N PRO A 147 -0.74 -0.25 9.09
CA PRO A 147 -1.84 0.67 9.33
C PRO A 147 -1.57 2.07 8.75
N LEU A 148 -2.66 2.77 8.43
CA LEU A 148 -2.55 4.14 7.95
C LEU A 148 -2.18 5.06 9.11
N PHE A 149 -1.42 6.11 8.80
CA PHE A 149 -1.23 7.23 9.71
C PHE A 149 -2.60 7.71 10.22
N ASP A 150 -2.70 7.98 11.52
CA ASP A 150 -3.87 8.47 12.25
C ASP A 150 -5.15 7.60 12.15
N CYS A 151 -5.04 6.33 11.77
CA CYS A 151 -6.22 5.49 11.53
C CYS A 151 -7.10 5.25 12.76
N GLU A 152 -6.54 5.30 13.96
CA GLU A 152 -7.30 5.16 15.21
C GLU A 152 -8.16 6.41 15.49
N GLU A 153 -7.65 7.59 15.16
CA GLU A 153 -8.37 8.85 15.38
C GLU A 153 -9.37 9.10 14.25
N LYS A 154 -8.93 8.92 13.00
CA LYS A 154 -9.74 9.24 11.81
C LYS A 154 -10.69 8.14 11.37
N GLN A 155 -10.49 6.91 11.85
CA GLN A 155 -11.33 5.76 11.48
C GLN A 155 -11.50 5.62 9.94
N ASN A 156 -10.41 5.90 9.23
CA ASN A 156 -10.33 6.05 7.77
C ASN A 156 -9.71 4.83 7.07
N MET A 157 -9.59 3.68 7.77
CA MET A 157 -8.91 2.49 7.27
C MET A 157 -9.88 1.34 6.99
N ILE A 158 -9.57 0.59 5.93
CA ILE A 158 -10.11 -0.74 5.69
C ILE A 158 -8.97 -1.73 5.86
N THR A 159 -9.16 -2.70 6.75
CA THR A 159 -8.25 -3.83 6.98
C THR A 159 -8.82 -5.06 6.30
N PHE A 160 -8.05 -5.66 5.41
CA PHE A 160 -8.31 -6.98 4.88
C PHE A 160 -7.43 -7.97 5.61
N TYR A 161 -7.97 -9.15 5.92
CA TYR A 161 -7.18 -10.19 6.57
C TYR A 161 -7.45 -11.55 5.97
N PHE A 162 -6.43 -12.39 5.93
CA PHE A 162 -6.53 -13.79 5.56
C PHE A 162 -6.02 -14.66 6.71
N ALA A 163 -6.88 -15.54 7.21
CA ALA A 163 -6.52 -16.52 8.22
C ALA A 163 -6.36 -17.89 7.55
N TYR A 164 -5.17 -18.48 7.61
CA TYR A 164 -4.91 -19.82 7.08
C TYR A 164 -5.60 -20.89 7.94
N ASP A 165 -5.23 -20.92 9.21
CA ASP A 165 -5.77 -21.75 10.30
C ASP A 165 -5.36 -21.13 11.65
N ASP A 166 -5.76 -21.74 12.77
CA ASP A 166 -5.47 -21.23 14.13
C ASP A 166 -3.98 -21.27 14.52
N LEU A 167 -3.09 -21.83 13.68
CA LEU A 167 -1.66 -22.03 13.98
C LEU A 167 -0.74 -21.00 13.33
N ILE A 168 -1.24 -20.27 12.32
CA ILE A 168 -0.45 -19.29 11.56
C ILE A 168 -1.04 -17.90 11.79
N ALA A 169 -0.18 -16.93 12.07
CA ALA A 169 -0.60 -15.54 12.23
C ALA A 169 -1.31 -15.05 10.96
N PRO A 170 -2.45 -14.36 11.08
CA PRO A 170 -3.17 -13.85 9.93
C PRO A 170 -2.32 -12.85 9.14
N GLU A 171 -2.48 -12.88 7.82
CA GLU A 171 -1.90 -11.88 6.92
C GLU A 171 -2.85 -10.69 6.81
N PHE A 172 -2.31 -9.48 6.89
CA PHE A 172 -3.09 -8.25 6.87
C PHE A 172 -2.70 -7.35 5.70
N PHE A 173 -3.71 -6.69 5.13
CA PHE A 173 -3.54 -5.64 4.15
C PHE A 173 -4.40 -4.43 4.52
N TYR A 174 -3.88 -3.24 4.29
CA TYR A 174 -4.50 -1.99 4.71
C TYR A 174 -4.74 -1.09 3.49
N SER A 175 -5.87 -0.37 3.51
CA SER A 175 -6.20 0.60 2.46
C SER A 175 -7.04 1.75 3.01
N HIS A 176 -6.96 2.91 2.33
CA HIS A 176 -7.70 4.09 2.72
C HIS A 176 -9.18 3.95 2.34
N LYS A 177 -10.07 4.03 3.34
CA LYS A 177 -11.52 3.87 3.19
C LYS A 177 -12.09 4.81 2.14
N GLN A 178 -11.63 6.06 2.10
CA GLN A 178 -12.08 7.05 1.11
C GLN A 178 -11.79 6.63 -0.33
N LEU A 179 -10.63 6.00 -0.60
CA LEU A 179 -10.24 5.62 -1.97
C LEU A 179 -11.15 4.51 -2.49
N LEU A 180 -11.36 3.46 -1.69
CA LEU A 180 -12.21 2.34 -2.10
C LEU A 180 -13.70 2.69 -2.12
N THR A 181 -14.19 3.50 -1.17
CA THR A 181 -15.60 3.94 -1.13
C THR A 181 -15.97 4.92 -2.24
N PHE A 182 -14.99 5.69 -2.74
CA PHE A 182 -15.19 6.54 -3.91
C PHE A 182 -15.50 5.70 -5.16
N HIS A 183 -14.85 4.55 -5.30
CA HIS A 183 -14.98 3.69 -6.46
C HIS A 183 -16.07 2.62 -6.34
N SER A 184 -16.45 2.21 -5.13
CA SER A 184 -17.47 1.17 -4.93
C SER A 184 -18.30 1.39 -3.68
N THR A 185 -19.62 1.24 -3.83
CA THR A 185 -20.55 1.23 -2.69
C THR A 185 -20.43 -0.01 -1.82
N TYR A 186 -19.69 -1.04 -2.25
CA TYR A 186 -19.46 -2.24 -1.44
C TYR A 186 -18.81 -1.91 -0.09
N PHE A 187 -17.90 -0.93 -0.08
CA PHE A 187 -17.16 -0.52 1.11
C PHE A 187 -17.89 0.55 1.94
N LYS A 188 -19.10 0.98 1.52
CA LYS A 188 -19.91 1.87 2.34
C LYS A 188 -20.37 1.07 3.55
N SER A 189 -19.88 1.45 4.72
CA SER A 189 -20.33 0.94 6.00
C SER A 189 -21.21 1.99 6.66
N ASP A 190 -22.28 1.54 7.32
CA ASP A 190 -23.07 2.39 8.22
C ASP A 190 -22.31 2.72 9.51
N SER A 191 -21.20 2.00 9.78
CA SER A 191 -20.31 2.30 10.89
C SER A 191 -19.31 3.42 10.53
N ASN A 192 -19.19 4.38 11.44
CA ASN A 192 -18.18 5.44 11.38
C ASN A 192 -16.75 4.96 11.69
N GLY A 193 -16.56 3.65 11.93
CA GLY A 193 -15.29 3.04 12.31
C GLY A 193 -14.46 2.51 11.13
N ASN A 194 -13.25 2.05 11.47
CA ASN A 194 -12.45 1.20 10.61
C ASN A 194 -13.22 -0.07 10.24
N LEU A 195 -13.06 -0.53 9.00
CA LEU A 195 -13.76 -1.70 8.46
C LEU A 195 -12.80 -2.89 8.39
N MET A 196 -13.25 -4.07 8.80
CA MET A 196 -12.50 -5.32 8.65
C MET A 196 -13.19 -6.24 7.65
N ILE A 197 -12.43 -6.82 6.72
CA ILE A 197 -12.94 -7.71 5.68
C ILE A 197 -12.08 -8.97 5.61
N GLU A 198 -12.71 -10.12 5.80
CA GLU A 198 -12.07 -11.41 5.63
C GLU A 198 -11.90 -11.76 4.15
N LEU A 199 -10.71 -12.29 3.83
CA LEU A 199 -10.36 -12.83 2.52
C LEU A 199 -10.50 -14.35 2.54
N ASN A 200 -10.82 -14.93 1.37
CA ASN A 200 -10.87 -16.38 1.20
C ASN A 200 -9.59 -16.93 0.55
N TYR A 201 -8.74 -16.04 0.01
CA TYR A 201 -7.43 -16.30 -0.58
C TYR A 201 -6.71 -14.96 -0.80
N VAL A 202 -5.39 -14.97 -0.94
CA VAL A 202 -4.54 -13.76 -1.06
C VAL A 202 -3.85 -13.59 -2.41
N VAL A 203 -3.79 -14.63 -3.24
CA VAL A 203 -3.10 -14.58 -4.54
C VAL A 203 -3.67 -13.46 -5.42
N GLY A 204 -2.83 -12.51 -5.84
CA GLY A 204 -3.22 -11.35 -6.65
C GLY A 204 -3.92 -10.22 -5.89
N PHE A 205 -4.05 -10.33 -4.57
CA PHE A 205 -4.77 -9.34 -3.76
C PHE A 205 -3.99 -8.04 -3.56
N GLU A 206 -2.67 -8.14 -3.43
CA GLU A 206 -1.78 -6.98 -3.40
C GLU A 206 -1.91 -6.16 -4.68
N GLU A 207 -1.76 -6.77 -5.86
CA GLU A 207 -1.91 -6.08 -7.14
C GLU A 207 -3.29 -5.46 -7.27
N PHE A 208 -4.33 -6.15 -6.80
CA PHE A 208 -5.69 -5.64 -6.77
C PHE A 208 -5.79 -4.36 -5.94
N LEU A 209 -5.24 -4.34 -4.72
CA LEU A 209 -5.27 -3.15 -3.87
C LEU A 209 -4.46 -2.00 -4.46
N GLN A 210 -3.28 -2.28 -5.01
CA GLN A 210 -2.45 -1.26 -5.65
C GLN A 210 -3.19 -0.62 -6.84
N ILE A 211 -3.80 -1.41 -7.74
CA ILE A 211 -4.58 -0.87 -8.87
C ILE A 211 -5.81 -0.11 -8.37
N SER A 212 -6.48 -0.62 -7.34
CA SER A 212 -7.65 0.03 -6.74
C SER A 212 -7.33 1.40 -6.13
N ASN A 213 -6.09 1.59 -5.67
CA ASN A 213 -5.57 2.86 -5.17
C ASN A 213 -4.92 3.74 -6.26
N GLY A 214 -4.93 3.29 -7.52
CA GLY A 214 -4.51 4.10 -8.68
C GLY A 214 -3.15 3.76 -9.28
N VAL A 215 -2.46 2.72 -8.79
CA VAL A 215 -1.22 2.24 -9.40
C VAL A 215 -1.50 1.63 -10.77
N ARG A 216 -0.74 2.04 -11.78
CA ARG A 216 -0.84 1.50 -13.15
C ARG A 216 0.33 0.58 -13.41
N PHE A 217 0.14 -0.72 -13.26
CA PHE A 217 1.19 -1.68 -13.60
C PHE A 217 1.33 -1.81 -15.12
N GLN A 218 2.55 -1.62 -15.60
CA GLN A 218 2.89 -1.83 -17.01
C GLN A 218 3.41 -3.25 -17.27
N GLU A 219 3.89 -3.95 -16.23
CA GLU A 219 4.66 -5.20 -16.39
C GLU A 219 4.35 -6.27 -15.32
N THR A 220 3.17 -6.26 -14.69
CA THR A 220 2.81 -7.34 -13.77
C THR A 220 2.67 -8.67 -14.51
N CYS A 221 3.00 -9.74 -13.78
CA CYS A 221 2.80 -11.10 -14.24
C CYS A 221 1.34 -11.29 -14.69
N LYS A 222 1.14 -11.70 -15.95
CA LYS A 222 -0.19 -11.77 -16.56
C LYS A 222 -1.18 -12.63 -15.75
N TYR A 223 -0.67 -13.59 -14.99
CA TYR A 223 -1.46 -14.47 -14.14
C TYR A 223 -2.20 -13.72 -13.02
N PHE A 224 -1.63 -12.65 -12.46
CA PHE A 224 -2.29 -11.89 -11.40
C PHE A 224 -3.50 -11.10 -11.88
N TYR A 225 -3.57 -10.72 -13.16
CA TYR A 225 -4.74 -9.98 -13.68
C TYR A 225 -6.04 -10.76 -13.56
N LEU A 226 -6.02 -12.09 -13.68
CA LEU A 226 -7.21 -12.91 -13.48
C LEU A 226 -7.71 -12.82 -12.03
N ASP A 227 -6.81 -12.89 -11.07
CA ASP A 227 -7.17 -12.77 -9.65
C ASP A 227 -7.60 -11.34 -9.29
N VAL A 228 -6.93 -10.32 -9.85
CA VAL A 228 -7.36 -8.93 -9.74
C VAL A 228 -8.79 -8.75 -10.24
N LEU A 229 -9.15 -9.34 -11.38
CA LEU A 229 -10.51 -9.26 -11.92
C LEU A 229 -11.54 -9.97 -11.03
N LYS A 230 -11.19 -11.09 -10.40
CA LYS A 230 -12.06 -11.77 -9.43
C LYS A 230 -12.35 -10.85 -8.23
N PHE A 231 -11.32 -10.23 -7.65
CA PHE A 231 -11.49 -9.29 -6.54
C PHE A 231 -12.25 -8.04 -6.96
N ALA A 232 -11.89 -7.43 -8.09
CA ALA A 232 -12.56 -6.25 -8.62
C ALA A 232 -14.07 -6.49 -8.83
N ARG A 233 -14.46 -7.68 -9.31
CA ARG A 233 -15.87 -8.06 -9.40
C ARG A 233 -16.52 -8.29 -8.04
N LYS A 234 -15.87 -9.06 -7.15
CA LYS A 234 -16.35 -9.31 -5.78
C LYS A 234 -16.68 -8.00 -5.06
N TYR A 235 -15.76 -7.04 -5.17
CA TYR A 235 -15.85 -5.74 -4.51
C TYR A 235 -16.49 -4.64 -5.37
N LYS A 236 -17.04 -4.99 -6.55
CA LYS A 236 -17.77 -4.08 -7.46
C LYS A 236 -16.98 -2.84 -7.91
N LEU A 237 -15.67 -2.98 -8.09
CA LEU A 237 -14.75 -1.95 -8.58
C LEU A 237 -14.63 -2.01 -10.11
N PHE A 238 -15.65 -1.55 -10.82
CA PHE A 238 -15.71 -1.62 -12.30
C PHE A 238 -14.67 -0.75 -13.01
N ASN A 239 -14.16 0.28 -12.34
CA ASN A 239 -13.01 1.06 -12.80
C ASN A 239 -11.75 0.18 -12.90
N VAL A 240 -11.50 -0.67 -11.91
CA VAL A 240 -10.38 -1.61 -11.91
C VAL A 240 -10.54 -2.63 -13.04
N VAL A 241 -11.75 -3.18 -13.23
CA VAL A 241 -12.05 -4.08 -14.36
C VAL A 241 -11.71 -3.42 -15.70
N SER A 242 -12.08 -2.15 -15.87
CA SER A 242 -11.84 -1.40 -17.11
C SER A 242 -10.35 -1.13 -17.35
N LEU A 243 -9.62 -0.77 -16.29
CA LEU A 243 -8.16 -0.56 -16.36
C LEU A 243 -7.43 -1.85 -16.71
N VAL A 244 -7.83 -2.97 -16.12
CA VAL A 244 -7.25 -4.28 -16.42
C VAL A 244 -7.58 -4.71 -17.86
N ASP A 245 -8.82 -4.53 -18.32
CA ASP A 245 -9.20 -4.81 -19.72
C ASP A 245 -8.33 -4.04 -20.73
N GLU A 246 -8.06 -2.76 -20.45
CA GLU A 246 -7.17 -1.93 -21.26
C GLU A 246 -5.72 -2.40 -21.20
N ALA A 247 -5.19 -2.68 -20.01
CA ALA A 247 -3.82 -3.17 -19.85
C ALA A 247 -3.62 -4.52 -20.55
N MET A 248 -4.57 -5.44 -20.38
CA MET A 248 -4.52 -6.76 -21.00
C MET A 248 -4.49 -6.67 -22.52
N LYS A 249 -5.18 -5.70 -23.14
CA LYS A 249 -5.15 -5.48 -24.61
C LYS A 249 -3.73 -5.31 -25.14
N LEU A 250 -2.83 -4.66 -24.39
CA LEU A 250 -1.44 -4.43 -24.80
C LEU A 250 -0.57 -5.68 -24.69
N MET A 251 -0.97 -6.67 -23.89
CA MET A 251 -0.14 -7.81 -23.53
C MET A 251 -0.40 -9.07 -24.34
N ASP A 252 -1.25 -9.01 -25.37
CA ASP A 252 -1.67 -10.17 -26.18
C ASP A 252 -2.04 -11.42 -25.35
N PHE A 253 -2.74 -11.21 -24.24
CA PHE A 253 -3.20 -12.30 -23.39
C PHE A 253 -4.42 -12.98 -24.02
N GLU A 254 -4.35 -14.29 -24.22
CA GLU A 254 -5.47 -15.07 -24.74
C GLU A 254 -6.49 -15.33 -23.64
N LEU A 255 -7.72 -14.86 -23.86
CA LEU A 255 -8.89 -15.15 -23.04
C LEU A 255 -9.97 -15.73 -23.91
N THR A 256 -10.75 -16.65 -23.35
CA THR A 256 -11.92 -17.16 -24.05
C THR A 256 -13.01 -16.09 -24.14
N PHE A 257 -13.96 -16.29 -25.06
CA PHE A 257 -15.17 -15.47 -25.12
C PHE A 257 -15.94 -15.50 -23.80
N SER A 258 -16.00 -16.67 -23.15
CA SER A 258 -16.67 -16.83 -21.85
C SER A 258 -15.97 -16.03 -20.76
N ASP A 259 -14.62 -16.03 -20.72
CA ASP A 259 -13.85 -15.21 -19.77
C ASP A 259 -14.11 -13.71 -19.96
N ALA A 260 -14.14 -13.24 -21.21
CA ALA A 260 -14.40 -11.83 -21.48
C ALA A 260 -15.78 -11.39 -20.98
N ILE A 261 -16.80 -12.26 -21.08
CA ILE A 261 -18.12 -11.98 -20.51
C ILE A 261 -18.09 -12.10 -18.99
N TYR A 262 -17.54 -13.20 -18.47
CA TYR A 262 -17.49 -13.50 -17.05
C TYR A 262 -16.77 -12.40 -16.27
N TYR A 263 -15.72 -11.79 -16.83
CA TYR A 263 -15.01 -10.70 -16.17
C TYR A 263 -15.55 -9.31 -16.54
N GLY A 264 -16.39 -9.19 -17.56
CA GLY A 264 -16.91 -7.89 -18.03
C GLY A 264 -15.90 -7.08 -18.84
N LEU A 265 -15.01 -7.76 -19.55
CA LEU A 265 -13.91 -7.18 -20.34
C LEU A 265 -14.45 -6.68 -21.68
N ASN A 266 -14.87 -5.42 -21.69
CA ASN A 266 -15.61 -4.80 -22.77
C ASN A 266 -14.84 -4.68 -24.10
N HIS A 267 -13.54 -4.39 -24.05
CA HIS A 267 -12.66 -4.30 -25.21
C HIS A 267 -12.31 -5.68 -25.75
N ARG A 268 -12.02 -6.63 -24.85
CA ARG A 268 -11.80 -8.03 -25.23
C ARG A 268 -13.05 -8.65 -25.84
N LEU A 269 -14.22 -8.46 -25.22
CA LEU A 269 -15.50 -8.96 -25.75
C LEU A 269 -15.79 -8.41 -27.14
N ALA A 270 -15.59 -7.10 -27.36
CA ALA A 270 -15.77 -6.50 -28.69
C ALA A 270 -14.82 -7.08 -29.74
N SER A 271 -13.59 -7.43 -29.36
CA SER A 271 -12.61 -8.05 -30.26
C SER A 271 -12.98 -9.50 -30.57
N SER A 272 -13.38 -10.27 -29.57
CA SER A 272 -13.88 -11.64 -29.74
C SER A 272 -15.15 -11.69 -30.60
N LEU A 273 -16.10 -10.76 -30.40
CA LEU A 273 -17.34 -10.69 -31.19
C LEU A 273 -17.07 -10.40 -32.68
N ARG A 274 -16.08 -9.57 -33.01
CA ARG A 274 -15.67 -9.30 -34.41
C ARG A 274 -15.04 -10.52 -35.09
N ALA A 275 -14.39 -11.37 -34.31
CA ALA A 275 -13.82 -12.63 -34.80
C ALA A 275 -14.88 -13.71 -35.05
N ILE A 276 -16.03 -13.64 -34.36
CA ILE A 276 -17.15 -14.55 -34.58
C ILE A 276 -17.87 -14.20 -35.90
N LYS A 277 -17.94 -15.18 -36.79
CA LYS A 277 -18.49 -15.04 -38.16
C LYS A 277 -19.87 -15.64 -38.36
N THR A 278 -20.40 -16.40 -37.39
CA THR A 278 -21.70 -17.04 -37.54
C THR A 278 -22.52 -16.97 -36.26
N SER A 279 -23.84 -16.86 -36.42
CA SER A 279 -24.81 -16.89 -35.33
C SER A 279 -24.70 -18.16 -34.49
N LYS A 280 -24.43 -19.31 -35.13
CA LYS A 280 -24.22 -20.60 -34.45
C LYS A 280 -23.02 -20.56 -33.48
N LYS A 281 -21.87 -20.03 -33.91
CA LYS A 281 -20.68 -19.89 -33.05
C LYS A 281 -20.93 -18.93 -31.88
N LEU A 282 -21.66 -17.84 -32.13
CA LEU A 282 -22.07 -16.93 -31.05
C LEU A 282 -22.95 -17.66 -30.02
N ALA A 283 -23.95 -18.41 -30.48
CA ALA A 283 -24.84 -19.18 -29.60
C ALA A 283 -24.08 -20.24 -28.79
N GLU A 284 -23.10 -20.93 -29.39
CA GLU A 284 -22.22 -21.88 -28.68
C GLU A 284 -21.40 -21.19 -27.57
N GLY A 285 -20.79 -20.03 -27.86
CA GLY A 285 -20.07 -19.25 -26.84
C GLY A 285 -20.98 -18.76 -25.70
N MET A 286 -22.19 -18.32 -26.04
CA MET A 286 -23.18 -17.88 -25.04
C MET A 286 -23.69 -19.03 -24.17
N LYS A 287 -23.82 -20.26 -24.72
CA LYS A 287 -24.21 -21.45 -23.95
C LYS A 287 -23.17 -21.86 -22.90
N GLN A 288 -21.90 -21.54 -23.13
CA GLN A 288 -20.81 -21.79 -22.17
C GLN A 288 -20.75 -20.72 -21.07
N THR A 289 -21.61 -19.71 -21.13
CA THR A 289 -21.64 -18.59 -20.18
C THR A 289 -22.87 -18.70 -19.29
N ASN A 290 -22.74 -18.41 -17.99
CA ASN A 290 -23.91 -18.25 -17.12
C ASN A 290 -24.60 -16.90 -17.41
N LEU A 291 -25.66 -16.94 -18.21
CA LEU A 291 -26.42 -15.76 -18.67
C LEU A 291 -26.92 -14.85 -17.54
N GLU A 292 -27.20 -15.40 -16.36
CA GLU A 292 -27.67 -14.63 -15.20
C GLU A 292 -26.60 -13.70 -14.62
N THR A 293 -25.34 -13.99 -14.90
CA THR A 293 -24.18 -13.24 -14.39
C THR A 293 -23.58 -12.27 -15.42
N VAL A 294 -24.15 -12.25 -16.63
CA VAL A 294 -23.72 -11.40 -17.74
C VAL A 294 -24.19 -9.98 -17.51
N SER A 295 -23.27 -9.02 -17.64
CA SER A 295 -23.66 -7.60 -17.53
C SER A 295 -24.59 -7.22 -18.69
N GLY A 296 -25.55 -6.33 -18.42
CA GLY A 296 -26.45 -5.84 -19.47
C GLY A 296 -25.70 -5.21 -20.64
N GLU A 297 -24.54 -4.59 -20.40
CA GLU A 297 -23.69 -4.02 -21.45
C GLU A 297 -23.03 -5.10 -22.33
N SER A 298 -22.53 -6.18 -21.73
CA SER A 298 -22.01 -7.33 -22.47
C SER A 298 -23.12 -7.97 -23.33
N LEU A 299 -24.32 -8.14 -22.77
CA LEU A 299 -25.46 -8.72 -23.49
C LEU A 299 -25.87 -7.85 -24.68
N LYS A 300 -25.93 -6.52 -24.51
CA LYS A 300 -26.21 -5.59 -25.61
C LYS A 300 -25.22 -5.75 -26.76
N LYS A 301 -23.92 -5.92 -26.47
CA LYS A 301 -22.89 -6.15 -27.50
C LYS A 301 -23.09 -7.47 -28.23
N CYS A 302 -23.41 -8.55 -27.51
CA CYS A 302 -23.71 -9.85 -28.12
C CYS A 302 -24.95 -9.79 -29.02
N VAL A 303 -26.03 -9.17 -28.54
CA VAL A 303 -27.27 -8.99 -29.31
C VAL A 303 -27.03 -8.14 -30.55
N LYS A 304 -26.30 -7.03 -30.42
CA LYS A 304 -25.92 -6.19 -31.56
C LYS A 304 -25.20 -7.01 -32.63
N ARG A 305 -24.19 -7.80 -32.24
CA ARG A 305 -23.43 -8.63 -33.18
C ARG A 305 -24.32 -9.69 -33.85
N PHE A 306 -25.25 -10.28 -33.11
CA PHE A 306 -26.22 -11.24 -33.66
C PHE A 306 -27.04 -10.64 -34.81
N PHE A 307 -27.58 -9.42 -34.62
CA PHE A 307 -28.34 -8.72 -35.67
C PHE A 307 -27.47 -8.35 -36.87
N GLU A 308 -26.24 -7.86 -36.65
CA GLU A 308 -25.29 -7.58 -37.74
C GLU A 308 -25.04 -8.81 -38.62
N MET A 309 -24.94 -10.01 -38.03
CA MET A 309 -24.74 -11.25 -38.77
C MET A 309 -25.98 -11.70 -39.55
N MET A 310 -27.19 -11.44 -39.04
CA MET A 310 -28.42 -11.73 -39.77
C MET A 310 -28.55 -10.83 -41.00
N ASP A 311 -28.25 -9.53 -40.85
CA ASP A 311 -28.26 -8.61 -41.98
C ASP A 311 -27.23 -9.01 -43.04
N GLU A 312 -26.01 -9.42 -42.63
CA GLU A 312 -24.98 -9.95 -43.53
C GLU A 312 -25.45 -11.19 -44.33
N GLU A 313 -26.30 -12.05 -43.76
CA GLU A 313 -26.86 -13.24 -44.44
C GLU A 313 -28.00 -12.92 -45.43
N PHE A 314 -28.70 -11.78 -45.29
CA PHE A 314 -29.78 -11.37 -46.21
C PHE A 314 -29.29 -10.67 -47.49
N PHE A 315 -28.03 -10.24 -47.54
CA PHE A 315 -27.43 -9.53 -48.68
C PHE A 315 -26.43 -10.39 -49.49
N VAL A 316 -26.36 -11.71 -49.24
CA VAL A 316 -25.57 -12.70 -49.99
C VAL A 316 -26.50 -13.62 -50.77
#